data_AF-A0A425WD42-F1
#
_entry.id   AF-A0A425WD42-F1
#
_cell.length_a   1.000
_cell.length_b   1.000
_cell.length_c   1.000
_cell.angle_alpha   90.00
_cell.angle_beta   90.00
_cell.angle_gamma   90.00
#
_symmetry.space_group_name_H-M   'P 1'
#
loop_
_entity.id
_entity.type
_entity.pdbx_description
1 polymer ?
#
loop_
_entity_poly.entity_id
_entity_poly.type
_entity_poly.pdbx_seq_one_letter_code
_entity_poly.pdbx_strand_id
1 'polypeptide(L)'
;MKGYVESFIVKHKNKNVAKLSIDIYSGEFYSFEMINAKELPVIGDKKGYQFKMWFENRSIPSGRDDLENILKRAGCKTPQELLVKNLALSLSDSYWICPESIKDLTWEQVNPYDNFSSPVIFHDGEGRVYYSRPDSSLNGSLSKEAKRRSDGWHLIKHDGSGSGEGLMNINEKFASDLYERLGLSEYTPYSLHFKNGICDVNGK
;
A
#
# COMPACT_ATOMS: atom_id res chain seq x y z
N MET A 1 -28.77 -3.77 10.00
CA MET A 1 -27.67 -4.14 9.09
C MET A 1 -26.81 -5.16 9.80
N LYS A 2 -26.72 -6.40 9.30
CA LYS A 2 -25.65 -7.31 9.75
C LYS A 2 -24.34 -6.68 9.24
N GLY A 3 -23.42 -6.33 10.14
CA GLY A 3 -22.07 -5.97 9.72
C GLY A 3 -21.44 -7.17 9.03
N TYR A 4 -20.83 -6.98 7.86
CA TYR A 4 -20.15 -8.05 7.15
C TYR A 4 -18.70 -8.11 7.65
N VAL A 5 -18.57 -8.51 8.91
CA VAL A 5 -17.28 -8.69 9.56
C VAL A 5 -16.71 -10.04 9.15
N GLU A 6 -15.53 -10.02 8.56
CA GLU A 6 -14.82 -11.22 8.12
C GLU A 6 -13.52 -11.43 8.87
N SER A 7 -13.12 -12.70 8.96
CA SER A 7 -11.86 -13.10 9.57
C SER A 7 -10.76 -13.22 8.53
N PHE A 8 -9.60 -12.66 8.86
CA PHE A 8 -8.41 -12.67 8.03
C PHE A 8 -7.20 -13.18 8.82
N ILE A 9 -6.29 -13.87 8.15
CA ILE A 9 -4.96 -14.18 8.66
C ILE A 9 -3.99 -13.10 8.18
N VAL A 10 -3.34 -12.41 9.10
CA VAL A 10 -2.17 -11.58 8.79
C VAL A 10 -1.02 -12.51 8.48
N LYS A 11 -0.38 -12.30 7.35
CA LYS A 11 0.77 -13.08 6.91
C LYS A 11 1.97 -12.18 6.67
N HIS A 12 3.16 -12.68 7.03
CA HIS A 12 4.45 -12.13 6.62
C HIS A 12 5.04 -13.11 5.61
N LYS A 13 5.02 -12.74 4.32
CA LYS A 13 5.14 -13.71 3.22
C LYS A 13 4.15 -14.86 3.44
N ASN A 14 4.62 -16.10 3.62
CA ASN A 14 3.77 -17.27 3.84
C ASN A 14 3.54 -17.61 5.33
N LYS A 15 4.16 -16.88 6.26
CA LYS A 15 4.06 -17.17 7.70
C LYS A 15 2.85 -16.50 8.31
N ASN A 16 2.03 -17.24 9.05
CA ASN A 16 0.90 -16.67 9.79
C ASN A 16 1.40 -15.90 11.03
N VAL A 17 0.93 -14.66 11.18
CA VAL A 17 1.39 -13.69 12.19
C VAL A 17 0.32 -13.41 13.22
N ALA A 18 -0.92 -13.19 12.77
CA ALA A 18 -2.06 -12.83 13.61
C ALA A 18 -3.38 -13.15 12.90
N LYS A 19 -4.49 -13.10 13.63
CA LYS A 19 -5.87 -13.11 13.14
C LYS A 19 -6.50 -11.75 13.36
N LEU A 20 -7.28 -11.31 12.38
CA LEU A 20 -8.03 -10.05 12.40
C LEU A 20 -9.50 -10.32 12.12
N SER A 21 -10.36 -9.45 12.63
CA SER A 21 -11.72 -9.30 12.12
C SER A 21 -11.93 -7.87 11.62
N ILE A 22 -12.44 -7.73 10.40
CA ILE A 22 -12.60 -6.43 9.72
C ILE A 22 -13.98 -6.39 9.05
N ASP A 23 -14.70 -5.26 9.14
CA ASP A 23 -15.85 -5.03 8.26
C ASP A 23 -15.35 -4.71 6.85
N ILE A 24 -15.71 -5.56 5.90
CA ILE A 24 -15.15 -5.52 4.54
C ILE A 24 -15.62 -4.33 3.71
N TYR A 25 -16.67 -3.61 4.13
CA TYR A 25 -17.23 -2.48 3.39
C TYR A 25 -16.78 -1.13 3.95
N SER A 26 -16.64 -1.01 5.27
CA SER A 26 -16.08 0.18 5.90
C SER A 26 -14.55 0.12 5.98
N GLY A 27 -13.99 -1.09 6.04
CA GLY A 27 -12.61 -1.37 6.39
C GLY A 27 -12.32 -1.22 7.90
N GLU A 28 -13.36 -1.15 8.73
CA GLU A 28 -13.22 -0.95 10.17
C GLU A 28 -12.62 -2.19 10.84
N PHE A 29 -11.55 -1.95 11.62
CA PHE A 29 -10.82 -2.97 12.36
C PHE A 29 -11.51 -3.29 13.69
N TYR A 30 -11.94 -4.55 13.89
CA TYR A 30 -12.64 -4.99 15.10
C TYR A 30 -11.75 -5.71 16.11
N SER A 31 -10.93 -6.65 15.66
CA SER A 31 -10.20 -7.54 16.57
C SER A 31 -8.79 -7.87 16.07
N PHE A 32 -7.93 -8.21 17.02
CA PHE A 32 -6.55 -8.64 16.81
C PHE A 32 -6.21 -9.77 17.78
N GLU A 33 -5.82 -10.92 17.24
CA GLU A 33 -5.29 -12.04 18.01
C GLU A 33 -3.92 -12.44 17.45
N MET A 34 -2.89 -12.35 18.27
CA MET A 34 -1.52 -12.66 17.83
C MET A 34 -1.28 -14.17 17.78
N ILE A 35 -0.66 -14.63 16.70
CA ILE A 35 -0.24 -16.03 16.53
C ILE A 35 1.27 -16.17 16.71
N ASN A 36 2.06 -15.29 16.07
CA ASN A 36 3.51 -15.36 16.08
C ASN A 36 4.15 -13.99 16.36
N ALA A 37 4.55 -13.80 17.62
CA ALA A 37 5.15 -12.55 18.08
C ALA A 37 6.45 -12.17 17.37
N LYS A 38 7.24 -13.14 16.89
CA LYS A 38 8.55 -12.91 16.25
C LYS A 38 8.42 -12.38 14.83
N GLU A 39 7.27 -12.61 14.20
CA GLU A 39 7.00 -12.18 12.82
C GLU A 39 6.13 -10.92 12.76
N LEU A 40 5.73 -10.36 13.91
CA LEU A 40 4.99 -9.10 13.94
C LEU A 40 5.80 -7.96 13.31
N PRO A 41 5.13 -7.00 12.66
CA PRO A 41 5.80 -5.77 12.27
C PRO A 41 6.40 -5.10 13.51
N VAL A 42 7.47 -4.32 13.32
CA VAL A 42 8.08 -3.56 14.41
C VAL A 42 7.09 -2.47 14.85
N ILE A 43 6.41 -2.75 15.96
CA ILE A 43 5.36 -1.90 16.55
C ILE A 43 5.63 -1.75 18.05
N GLY A 44 5.08 -0.71 18.66
CA GLY A 44 5.26 -0.46 20.09
C GLY A 44 4.61 -1.50 21.01
N ASP A 45 4.84 -1.35 22.32
CA ASP A 45 4.50 -2.37 23.33
C ASP A 45 3.00 -2.71 23.43
N LYS A 46 2.12 -1.74 23.16
CA LYS A 46 0.66 -1.95 23.14
C LYS A 46 0.22 -2.61 21.83
N LYS A 47 0.62 -3.86 21.64
CA LYS A 47 0.56 -4.57 20.35
C LYS A 47 -0.77 -4.47 19.61
N GLY A 48 -1.92 -4.67 20.26
CA GLY A 48 -3.22 -4.58 19.58
C GLY A 48 -3.55 -3.19 19.02
N TYR A 49 -3.38 -2.16 19.84
CA TYR A 49 -3.60 -0.76 19.42
C TYR A 49 -2.58 -0.30 18.38
N GLN A 50 -1.31 -0.62 18.60
CA GLN A 50 -0.22 -0.24 17.69
C GLN A 50 -0.31 -0.99 16.36
N PHE A 51 -0.75 -2.25 16.37
CA PHE A 51 -1.01 -3.00 15.15
C PHE A 51 -2.16 -2.38 14.37
N LYS A 52 -3.28 -2.02 15.04
CA LYS A 52 -4.39 -1.33 14.39
C LYS A 52 -3.92 -0.04 13.70
N MET A 53 -3.17 0.81 14.41
CA MET A 53 -2.59 2.02 13.82
C MET A 53 -1.66 1.72 12.64
N TRP A 54 -0.76 0.75 12.79
CA TRP A 54 0.15 0.34 11.72
C TRP A 54 -0.62 -0.15 10.49
N PHE A 55 -1.67 -0.95 10.68
CA PHE A 55 -2.51 -1.47 9.61
C PHE A 55 -3.28 -0.34 8.90
N GLU A 56 -3.95 0.53 9.66
CA GLU A 56 -4.73 1.65 9.12
C GLU A 56 -3.85 2.64 8.34
N ASN A 57 -2.62 2.88 8.81
CA ASN A 57 -1.63 3.73 8.15
C ASN A 57 -1.09 3.17 6.82
N ARG A 58 -1.48 1.96 6.41
CA ARG A 58 -1.20 1.46 5.05
C ARG A 58 -2.19 1.98 4.01
N SER A 59 -3.32 2.55 4.46
CA SER A 59 -4.33 3.11 3.57
C SER A 59 -3.82 4.39 2.91
N ILE A 60 -4.37 4.72 1.74
CA ILE A 60 -4.14 6.02 1.12
C ILE A 60 -4.72 7.14 2.04
N PRO A 61 -3.96 8.19 2.37
CA PRO A 61 -4.44 9.27 3.23
C PRO A 61 -5.68 9.96 2.67
N SER A 62 -6.62 10.30 3.55
CA SER A 62 -7.88 11.00 3.19
C SER A 62 -7.66 12.36 2.53
N GLY A 63 -6.54 13.03 2.82
CA GLY A 63 -6.19 14.34 2.27
C GLY A 63 -5.48 14.32 0.93
N ARG A 64 -5.37 13.16 0.24
CA ARG A 64 -4.67 13.08 -1.05
C ARG A 64 -5.61 13.51 -2.19
N ASP A 65 -5.15 14.45 -3.03
CA ASP A 65 -5.95 15.08 -4.08
C ASP A 65 -6.61 14.08 -5.06
N ASP A 66 -5.95 12.96 -5.35
CA ASP A 66 -6.43 11.94 -6.30
C ASP A 66 -7.28 10.83 -5.67
N LEU A 67 -7.51 10.87 -4.35
CA LEU A 67 -8.15 9.78 -3.61
C LEU A 67 -9.56 9.48 -4.11
N GLU A 68 -10.39 10.50 -4.33
CA GLU A 68 -11.77 10.30 -4.80
C GLU A 68 -11.81 9.55 -6.13
N ASN A 69 -10.90 9.91 -7.06
CA ASN A 69 -10.78 9.25 -8.36
C ASN A 69 -10.29 7.80 -8.24
N ILE A 70 -9.43 7.51 -7.26
CA ILE A 70 -8.96 6.15 -7.00
C ILE A 70 -10.08 5.29 -6.44
N LEU A 71 -10.78 5.78 -5.42
CA LEU A 71 -11.91 5.08 -4.80
C LEU A 71 -13.02 4.79 -5.82
N LYS A 72 -13.37 5.79 -6.65
CA LYS A 72 -14.36 5.62 -7.72
C LYS A 72 -13.95 4.55 -8.72
N ARG A 73 -12.70 4.53 -9.18
CA ARG A 73 -12.18 3.51 -10.12
C ARG A 73 -12.13 2.12 -9.50
N ALA A 74 -11.86 2.02 -8.21
CA ALA A 74 -11.81 0.76 -7.46
C ALA A 74 -13.19 0.26 -7.02
N GLY A 75 -14.24 1.09 -7.14
CA GLY A 75 -15.56 0.76 -6.59
C GLY A 75 -15.55 0.63 -5.07
N CYS A 76 -14.75 1.48 -4.40
CA CYS A 76 -14.63 1.55 -2.94
C CYS A 76 -15.17 2.88 -2.43
N LYS A 77 -15.66 2.89 -1.20
CA LYS A 77 -16.17 4.08 -0.50
C LYS A 77 -15.13 4.70 0.43
N THR A 78 -14.23 3.88 0.98
CA THR A 78 -13.20 4.33 1.92
C THR A 78 -11.82 3.83 1.49
N PRO A 79 -10.74 4.53 1.87
CA PRO A 79 -9.37 4.04 1.70
C PRO A 79 -9.13 2.69 2.39
N GLN A 80 -9.80 2.44 3.51
CA GLN A 80 -9.69 1.21 4.28
C GLN A 80 -10.38 0.04 3.55
N GLU A 81 -11.54 0.27 2.93
CA GLU A 81 -12.17 -0.73 2.06
C GLU A 81 -11.25 -1.10 0.89
N LEU A 82 -10.64 -0.09 0.26
CA LEU A 82 -9.65 -0.30 -0.80
C LEU A 82 -8.45 -1.12 -0.30
N LEU A 83 -7.92 -0.79 0.88
CA LEU A 83 -6.82 -1.53 1.49
C LEU A 83 -7.21 -3.00 1.72
N VAL A 84 -8.40 -3.28 2.24
CA VAL A 84 -8.89 -4.64 2.51
C VAL A 84 -9.09 -5.42 1.22
N LYS A 85 -9.74 -4.83 0.20
CA LYS A 85 -9.89 -5.47 -1.12
C LYS A 85 -8.54 -5.76 -1.78
N ASN A 86 -7.53 -4.93 -1.53
CA ASN A 86 -6.15 -5.13 -1.96
C ASN A 86 -5.35 -6.11 -1.08
N LEU A 87 -5.99 -6.87 -0.19
CA LEU A 87 -5.33 -7.78 0.75
C LEU A 87 -4.29 -7.09 1.65
N ALA A 88 -4.44 -5.78 1.87
CA ALA A 88 -3.48 -4.91 2.56
C ALA A 88 -2.03 -5.02 2.04
N LEU A 89 -1.84 -5.46 0.80
CA LEU A 89 -0.52 -5.55 0.16
C LEU A 89 0.10 -4.17 0.01
N SER A 90 1.42 -4.07 0.14
CA SER A 90 2.20 -2.85 -0.03
C SER A 90 3.53 -3.10 -0.73
N LEU A 91 4.06 -2.07 -1.40
CA LEU A 91 5.41 -2.05 -1.98
C LEU A 91 6.51 -1.72 -0.96
N SER A 92 6.16 -1.42 0.29
CA SER A 92 7.12 -1.07 1.35
C SER A 92 7.57 -2.25 2.20
N ASP A 93 6.85 -3.38 2.14
CA ASP A 93 7.07 -4.54 2.99
C ASP A 93 6.49 -5.82 2.39
N SER A 94 6.46 -6.91 3.16
CA SER A 94 5.91 -8.21 2.75
C SER A 94 4.77 -8.69 3.64
N TYR A 95 4.06 -7.77 4.30
CA TYR A 95 2.87 -8.09 5.08
C TYR A 95 1.60 -7.97 4.25
N TRP A 96 0.63 -8.82 4.54
CA TRP A 96 -0.67 -8.83 3.88
C TRP A 96 -1.72 -9.53 4.74
N ILE A 97 -2.99 -9.41 4.37
CA ILE A 97 -4.11 -10.12 4.98
C ILE A 97 -4.68 -11.14 4.00
N CYS A 98 -4.99 -12.32 4.48
CA CYS A 98 -5.56 -13.41 3.69
C CYS A 98 -6.93 -13.77 4.26
N PRO A 99 -8.03 -13.63 3.51
CA PRO A 99 -9.35 -14.06 3.98
C PRO A 99 -9.32 -15.54 4.34
N GLU A 100 -9.93 -15.93 5.46
CA GLU A 100 -9.91 -17.35 5.88
C GLU A 100 -10.58 -18.28 4.86
N SER A 101 -11.52 -17.75 4.07
CA SER A 101 -12.21 -18.45 2.97
C SER A 101 -11.28 -18.85 1.82
N ILE A 102 -10.12 -18.21 1.67
CA ILE A 102 -9.10 -18.49 0.64
C ILE A 102 -7.69 -18.58 1.28
N LYS A 103 -7.61 -19.19 2.46
CA LYS A 103 -6.41 -19.29 3.30
C LYS A 103 -5.18 -19.93 2.64
N ASP A 104 -5.40 -20.68 1.55
CA ASP A 104 -4.36 -21.41 0.81
C ASP A 104 -3.60 -20.51 -0.18
N LEU A 105 -3.99 -19.24 -0.32
CA LEU A 105 -3.21 -18.27 -1.07
C LEU A 105 -1.80 -18.11 -0.47
N THR A 106 -0.83 -18.02 -1.37
CA THR A 106 0.59 -17.86 -1.07
C THR A 106 1.09 -16.47 -1.45
N TRP A 107 2.19 -16.05 -0.84
CA TRP A 107 2.87 -14.80 -1.14
C TRP A 107 3.25 -14.70 -2.61
N GLU A 108 3.73 -15.79 -3.20
CA GLU A 108 4.14 -15.87 -4.60
C GLU A 108 2.97 -15.56 -5.55
N GLN A 109 1.74 -15.91 -5.16
CA GLN A 109 0.53 -15.63 -5.94
C GLN A 109 0.03 -14.20 -5.81
N VAL A 110 0.26 -13.55 -4.66
CA VAL A 110 -0.37 -12.25 -4.35
C VAL A 110 0.61 -11.09 -4.38
N ASN A 111 1.92 -11.32 -4.31
CA ASN A 111 2.86 -10.23 -4.09
C ASN A 111 2.85 -9.23 -5.26
N PRO A 112 2.82 -7.92 -4.98
CA PRO A 112 2.73 -6.90 -6.02
C PRO A 112 4.01 -6.76 -6.85
N TYR A 113 5.13 -7.36 -6.41
CA TYR A 113 6.41 -7.35 -7.12
C TYR A 113 6.38 -8.30 -8.35
N ASP A 114 5.80 -9.48 -8.22
CA ASP A 114 5.71 -10.39 -9.36
C ASP A 114 4.48 -10.06 -10.23
N ASN A 115 3.44 -9.47 -9.63
CA ASN A 115 2.12 -9.29 -10.24
C ASN A 115 1.79 -7.83 -10.66
N PHE A 116 2.78 -7.05 -11.08
CA PHE A 116 2.57 -5.62 -11.28
C PHE A 116 1.77 -5.21 -12.50
N SER A 117 2.02 -5.90 -13.61
CA SER A 117 1.56 -5.46 -14.93
C SER A 117 0.05 -5.59 -15.09
N SER A 118 -0.57 -6.44 -14.29
CA SER A 118 -2.01 -6.65 -14.33
C SER A 118 -2.49 -7.04 -12.94
N PRO A 119 -3.61 -6.48 -12.48
CA PRO A 119 -4.22 -6.91 -11.24
C PRO A 119 -4.51 -8.40 -11.28
N VAL A 120 -4.09 -9.13 -10.25
CA VAL A 120 -4.53 -10.52 -10.05
C VAL A 120 -5.82 -10.46 -9.24
N ILE A 121 -6.87 -11.10 -9.74
CA ILE A 121 -8.19 -11.13 -9.12
C ILE A 121 -8.40 -12.46 -8.42
N PHE A 122 -8.90 -12.41 -7.20
CA PHE A 122 -9.22 -13.56 -6.37
C PHE A 122 -10.69 -13.53 -6.00
N HIS A 123 -11.32 -14.69 -6.00
CA HIS A 123 -12.69 -14.88 -5.55
C HIS A 123 -12.70 -15.82 -4.37
N ASP A 124 -13.48 -15.50 -3.35
CA ASP A 124 -13.74 -16.45 -2.29
C ASP A 124 -14.97 -17.32 -2.55
N GLY A 125 -15.27 -18.23 -1.61
CA GLY A 125 -16.41 -19.15 -1.73
C GLY A 125 -17.79 -18.48 -1.77
N GLU A 126 -17.90 -17.20 -1.40
CA GLU A 126 -19.13 -16.40 -1.49
C GLU A 126 -19.13 -15.49 -2.73
N GLY A 127 -18.09 -15.56 -3.57
CA GLY A 127 -17.94 -14.76 -4.78
C GLY A 127 -17.41 -13.35 -4.54
N ARG A 128 -16.97 -13.03 -3.31
CA ARG A 128 -16.34 -11.73 -3.02
C ARG A 128 -15.03 -11.59 -3.76
N VAL A 129 -14.76 -10.36 -4.21
CA VAL A 129 -13.60 -10.05 -5.04
C VAL A 129 -12.52 -9.38 -4.20
N TYR A 130 -11.33 -9.98 -4.20
CA TYR A 130 -10.09 -9.37 -3.73
C TYR A 130 -9.12 -9.25 -4.90
N TYR A 131 -8.09 -8.43 -4.75
CA TYR A 131 -7.08 -8.28 -5.79
C TYR A 131 -5.71 -7.95 -5.22
N SER A 132 -4.70 -8.18 -6.06
CA SER A 132 -3.36 -7.65 -5.86
C SER A 132 -3.12 -6.51 -6.83
N ARG A 133 -2.96 -5.30 -6.31
CA ARG A 133 -2.58 -4.10 -7.03
C ARG A 133 -1.53 -3.30 -6.27
N PRO A 134 -0.45 -2.89 -6.93
CA PRO A 134 0.67 -2.18 -6.32
C PRO A 134 0.33 -0.76 -5.86
N ASP A 135 -0.68 -0.13 -6.46
CA ASP A 135 -1.02 1.28 -6.29
C ASP A 135 -2.07 1.55 -5.18
N SER A 136 -2.65 0.49 -4.64
CA SER A 136 -3.82 0.55 -3.77
C SER A 136 -3.51 0.79 -2.28
N SER A 137 -2.22 0.91 -1.91
CA SER A 137 -1.75 1.17 -0.53
C SER A 137 -0.62 2.21 -0.46
N LEU A 138 -0.53 3.11 -1.43
CA LEU A 138 0.55 4.10 -1.49
C LEU A 138 0.29 5.22 -0.46
N ASN A 139 0.89 5.12 0.73
CA ASN A 139 0.79 6.17 1.76
C ASN A 139 1.56 7.46 1.36
N GLY A 140 1.33 8.56 2.07
CA GLY A 140 1.93 9.89 1.90
C GLY A 140 0.98 10.87 1.23
N SER A 141 1.24 12.17 1.42
CA SER A 141 0.35 13.26 1.02
C SER A 141 0.36 13.59 -0.47
N LEU A 142 1.48 13.38 -1.16
CA LEU A 142 1.57 13.60 -2.61
C LEU A 142 0.83 12.52 -3.38
N SER A 143 0.07 12.93 -4.42
CA SER A 143 -0.46 12.00 -5.42
C SER A 143 0.68 11.20 -6.04
N LYS A 144 0.49 9.89 -6.16
CA LYS A 144 1.56 9.00 -6.60
C LYS A 144 1.03 7.75 -7.26
N GLU A 145 1.78 7.27 -8.23
CA GLU A 145 1.48 6.08 -9.01
C GLU A 145 2.71 5.20 -9.11
N ALA A 146 2.51 3.89 -8.95
CA ALA A 146 3.53 2.91 -9.26
C ALA A 146 3.40 2.54 -10.75
N LYS A 147 4.50 2.59 -11.52
CA LYS A 147 4.56 2.18 -12.92
C LYS A 147 5.70 1.21 -13.21
N ARG A 148 5.46 0.27 -14.12
CA ARG A 148 6.46 -0.64 -14.68
C ARG A 148 6.92 -0.02 -15.98
N ARG A 149 8.22 0.17 -16.10
CA ARG A 149 8.91 0.60 -17.33
C ARG A 149 9.87 -0.50 -17.78
N SER A 150 10.47 -0.32 -18.95
CA SER A 150 11.40 -1.30 -19.54
C SER A 150 12.62 -1.58 -18.67
N ASP A 151 13.02 -0.61 -17.86
CA ASP A 151 14.20 -0.66 -17.00
C ASP A 151 13.87 -0.91 -15.52
N GLY A 152 12.62 -1.28 -15.22
CA GLY A 152 12.19 -1.67 -13.88
C GLY A 152 10.99 -0.88 -13.37
N TRP A 153 10.85 -0.88 -12.06
CA TRP A 153 9.78 -0.22 -11.34
C TRP A 153 10.06 1.25 -11.18
N HIS A 154 8.99 2.01 -11.11
CA HIS A 154 9.06 3.42 -10.86
C HIS A 154 7.94 3.83 -9.93
N LEU A 155 8.25 4.66 -8.94
CA LEU A 155 7.25 5.39 -8.17
C LEU A 155 7.30 6.84 -8.62
N ILE A 156 6.24 7.27 -9.30
CA ILE A 156 6.08 8.65 -9.76
C ILE A 156 5.28 9.37 -8.69
N LYS A 157 5.82 10.48 -8.19
CA LYS A 157 5.12 11.40 -7.30
C LYS A 157 4.82 12.65 -8.09
N HIS A 158 3.53 12.97 -8.17
CA HIS A 158 3.06 14.14 -8.87
C HIS A 158 3.16 15.35 -7.98
N ASP A 159 3.46 16.50 -8.59
CA ASP A 159 3.29 17.76 -7.90
C ASP A 159 1.82 17.92 -7.47
N GLY A 160 1.60 18.25 -6.21
CA GLY A 160 0.27 18.43 -5.64
C GLY A 160 -0.30 19.81 -5.95
N SER A 161 -1.61 19.99 -5.74
CA SER A 161 -2.16 21.34 -5.70
C SER A 161 -1.63 22.06 -4.45
N GLY A 162 -0.95 23.20 -4.64
CA GLY A 162 -0.43 24.02 -3.53
C GLY A 162 0.97 23.66 -3.01
N SER A 163 1.68 22.71 -3.62
CA SER A 163 3.06 22.35 -3.26
C SER A 163 4.12 23.27 -3.88
N GLY A 164 4.02 24.57 -3.61
CA GLY A 164 5.08 25.55 -3.85
C GLY A 164 5.99 25.28 -5.05
N GLU A 165 5.44 25.22 -6.26
CA GLU A 165 6.21 25.08 -7.52
C GLU A 165 7.10 23.81 -7.63
N GLY A 166 6.70 22.70 -7.00
CA GLY A 166 7.43 21.44 -7.12
C GLY A 166 8.59 21.27 -6.15
N LEU A 167 8.72 22.13 -5.15
CA LEU A 167 9.84 22.11 -4.20
C LEU A 167 10.01 20.77 -3.46
N MET A 168 8.92 20.07 -3.12
CA MET A 168 9.03 18.74 -2.50
C MET A 168 9.72 17.73 -3.44
N ASN A 169 9.34 17.74 -4.71
CA ASN A 169 9.88 16.86 -5.73
C ASN A 169 11.34 17.21 -6.06
N ILE A 170 11.67 18.51 -6.12
CA ILE A 170 13.05 19.00 -6.26
C ILE A 170 13.91 18.58 -5.06
N ASN A 171 13.39 18.65 -3.84
CA ASN A 171 14.11 18.24 -2.64
C ASN A 171 14.43 16.73 -2.63
N GLU A 172 13.52 15.89 -3.12
CA GLU A 172 13.80 14.46 -3.30
C GLU A 172 14.94 14.21 -4.31
N LYS A 173 14.94 14.92 -5.44
CA LYS A 173 16.05 14.86 -6.41
C LYS A 173 17.36 15.34 -5.81
N PHE A 174 17.34 16.46 -5.09
CA PHE A 174 18.53 17.00 -4.44
C PHE A 174 19.14 16.01 -3.43
N ALA A 175 18.30 15.38 -2.60
CA ALA A 175 18.77 14.37 -1.65
C ALA A 175 19.39 13.16 -2.36
N SER A 176 18.77 12.66 -3.43
CA SER A 176 19.34 11.59 -4.27
C SER A 176 20.71 11.97 -4.84
N ASP A 177 20.85 13.17 -5.39
CA ASP A 177 22.12 13.62 -6.00
C ASP A 177 23.21 13.83 -4.96
N LEU A 178 22.85 14.28 -3.76
CA LEU A 178 23.78 14.39 -2.66
C LEU A 178 24.30 13.01 -2.25
N TYR A 179 23.43 12.01 -2.13
CA TYR A 179 23.82 10.65 -1.77
C TYR A 179 24.73 10.02 -2.82
N GLU A 180 24.41 10.21 -4.11
CA GLU A 180 25.26 9.79 -5.23
C GLU A 180 26.66 10.41 -5.15
N ARG A 181 26.74 11.74 -4.94
CA ARG A 181 28.02 12.47 -4.86
C ARG A 181 28.85 12.08 -3.64
N LEU A 182 28.21 11.65 -2.55
CA LEU A 182 28.88 11.13 -1.37
C LEU A 182 29.36 9.67 -1.56
N GLY A 183 29.06 9.03 -2.68
CA GLY A 183 29.44 7.65 -2.96
C GLY A 183 28.65 6.62 -2.13
N LEU A 184 27.45 6.98 -1.66
CA LEU A 184 26.57 6.07 -0.94
C LEU A 184 25.82 5.17 -1.92
N SER A 185 25.70 3.88 -1.61
CA SER A 185 24.96 2.92 -2.47
C SER A 185 23.48 2.80 -2.12
N GLU A 186 23.11 3.10 -0.87
CA GLU A 186 21.75 2.88 -0.34
C GLU A 186 20.88 4.13 -0.52
N TYR A 187 20.44 4.39 -1.75
CA TYR A 187 19.47 5.44 -2.07
C TYR A 187 18.63 5.07 -3.30
N THR A 188 17.50 5.77 -3.46
CA THR A 188 16.65 5.68 -4.66
C THR A 188 17.07 6.76 -5.65
N PRO A 189 17.52 6.41 -6.87
CA PRO A 189 17.80 7.39 -7.92
C PRO A 189 16.50 8.08 -8.34
N TYR A 190 16.50 9.41 -8.26
CA TYR A 190 15.37 10.23 -8.69
C TYR A 190 15.69 11.00 -9.97
N SER A 191 14.67 11.20 -10.81
CA SER A 191 14.70 12.08 -11.99
C SER A 191 13.51 13.05 -11.94
N LEU A 192 13.70 14.30 -12.33
CA LEU A 192 12.62 15.29 -12.42
C LEU A 192 12.03 15.32 -13.83
N HIS A 193 10.73 15.58 -13.91
CA HIS A 193 10.01 15.80 -15.17
C HIS A 193 9.16 17.07 -15.07
N PHE A 194 9.56 18.09 -15.82
CA PHE A 194 8.86 19.38 -15.87
C PHE A 194 7.91 19.44 -17.06
N LYS A 195 6.66 19.80 -16.83
CA LYS A 195 5.68 20.04 -17.90
C LYS A 195 4.64 21.06 -17.47
N ASN A 196 4.48 22.13 -18.26
CA ASN A 196 3.47 23.17 -18.04
C ASN A 196 3.49 23.75 -16.60
N GLY A 197 4.67 23.93 -16.00
CA GLY A 197 4.82 24.45 -14.64
C GLY A 197 4.63 23.41 -13.52
N ILE A 198 4.37 22.14 -13.86
CA ILE A 198 4.30 21.01 -12.91
C ILE A 198 5.66 20.30 -12.91
N CYS A 199 6.17 19.99 -11.73
CA CYS A 199 7.41 19.23 -11.54
C CYS A 199 7.12 17.89 -10.87
N ASP A 200 7.08 16.81 -11.64
CA ASP A 200 6.96 15.46 -11.10
C ASP A 200 8.34 14.88 -10.79
N VAL A 201 8.43 14.03 -9.75
CA VAL A 201 9.65 13.26 -9.47
C VAL A 201 9.38 11.77 -9.67
N ASN A 202 10.35 11.11 -10.28
CA ASN A 202 10.28 9.72 -10.66
C ASN A 202 11.44 8.96 -10.01
N GLY A 203 11.12 8.08 -9.05
CA GLY A 203 12.09 7.23 -8.37
C GLY A 203 12.14 5.85 -8.99
N LYS A 204 13.35 5.31 -9.17
CA LYS A 204 13.61 3.99 -9.73
C LYS A 204 14.01 2.98 -8.66
#